data_AF-A0A0F9R972-F1
#
_entry.id   AF-A0A0F9R972-F1
#
_cell.length_a   1.000
_cell.length_b   1.000
_cell.length_c   1.000
_cell.angle_alpha   90.00
_cell.angle_beta   90.00
_cell.angle_gamma   90.00
#
_symmetry.space_group_name_H-M   'P 1'
#
loop_
_entity.id
_entity.type
_entity.pdbx_description
1 polymer ?
#
loop_
_entity_poly.entity_id
_entity_poly.type
_entity_poly.pdbx_seq_one_letter_code
_entity_poly.pdbx_strand_id
1 'polypeptide(L)' 'MVQKSDVKQHWFNQEDLIKPIDWEYIRSLPEAIQDALELYMQGEISFGKAPEIARISHREMDMTRIKALLKIN' A
#
# COMPACT_ATOMS: atom_id res chain seq x y z
N MET A 1 3.25 -5.79 -26.05
CA MET A 1 3.00 -4.42 -25.56
C MET A 1 3.19 -4.44 -24.06
N VAL A 2 4.35 -3.99 -23.56
CA VAL A 2 4.59 -3.77 -22.13
C VAL A 2 4.83 -2.27 -22.01
N GLN A 3 3.84 -1.54 -21.50
CA GLN A 3 3.90 -0.08 -21.37
C GLN A 3 4.08 0.30 -19.90
N LYS A 4 5.12 1.12 -19.69
CA LYS A 4 5.49 1.90 -18.51
C LYS A 4 6.06 1.13 -17.31
N SER A 5 7.34 0.79 -17.45
CA SER A 5 8.30 0.77 -16.37
C SER A 5 8.52 2.20 -15.82
N ASP A 6 7.64 2.65 -14.94
CA ASP A 6 7.91 3.71 -13.96
C ASP A 6 7.52 3.16 -12.57
N VAL A 7 8.02 1.96 -12.26
CA VAL A 7 7.82 1.36 -10.94
C VAL A 7 8.71 2.16 -10.00
N LYS A 8 8.16 3.20 -9.38
CA LYS A 8 8.77 3.78 -8.18
C LYS A 8 9.09 2.61 -7.25
N GLN A 9 10.38 2.45 -6.91
CA GLN A 9 10.85 1.33 -6.11
C GLN A 9 10.06 1.31 -4.80
N HIS A 10 9.38 0.19 -4.53
CA HIS A 10 8.86 -0.03 -3.19
C HIS A 10 10.03 -0.17 -2.22
N TRP A 11 9.86 0.29 -0.98
CA TRP A 11 10.90 0.15 0.05
C TRP A 11 11.08 -1.30 0.52
N PHE A 12 10.21 -2.21 0.07
CA PHE A 12 10.27 -3.65 0.29
C PHE A 12 10.46 -4.39 -1.04
N ASN A 13 11.12 -5.54 -0.97
CA ASN A 13 11.15 -6.48 -2.09
C ASN A 13 9.92 -7.39 -2.04
N GLN A 14 9.55 -7.96 -3.18
CA GLN A 14 8.44 -8.92 -3.23
C GLN A 14 8.69 -10.18 -2.39
N GLU A 15 9.95 -10.57 -2.22
CA GLU A 15 10.37 -11.71 -1.38
C GLU A 15 10.21 -11.45 0.12
N ASP A 16 10.17 -10.19 0.55
CA ASP A 16 9.96 -9.81 1.94
C ASP A 16 8.48 -9.95 2.35
N LEU A 17 7.58 -10.07 1.37
CA LEU A 17 6.15 -10.21 1.60
C LEU A 17 5.81 -11.64 2.00
N ILE A 18 5.03 -11.79 3.07
CA ILE A 18 4.52 -13.11 3.51
C ILE A 18 3.63 -13.74 2.41
N LYS A 19 2.90 -12.91 1.65
CA LYS A 19 2.06 -13.30 0.52
C LYS A 19 2.09 -12.21 -0.55
N PRO A 20 1.84 -12.55 -1.83
CA PRO A 20 1.67 -11.53 -2.87
C PRO A 20 0.58 -10.52 -2.50
N ILE A 21 0.81 -9.25 -2.82
CA ILE A 21 -0.13 -8.15 -2.57
C ILE A 21 -1.45 -8.44 -3.31
N ASP A 22 -2.56 -8.26 -2.60
CA ASP A 22 -3.88 -8.30 -3.21
C ASP A 22 -4.20 -6.96 -3.89
N TRP A 23 -3.71 -6.81 -5.12
CA TRP A 23 -3.93 -5.60 -5.92
C TRP A 23 -5.39 -5.40 -6.31
N GLU A 24 -6.19 -6.47 -6.40
CA GLU A 24 -7.62 -6.36 -6.66
C GLU A 24 -8.34 -5.74 -5.47
N TYR A 25 -7.99 -6.17 -4.25
CA TYR A 25 -8.48 -5.54 -3.04
C TYR A 25 -8.08 -4.06 -2.98
N ILE A 26 -6.81 -3.70 -3.25
CA ILE A 26 -6.38 -2.30 -3.24
C ILE A 26 -7.22 -1.46 -4.21
N ARG A 27 -7.41 -1.93 -5.45
CA ARG A 27 -8.22 -1.24 -6.46
C ARG A 27 -9.70 -1.09 -6.09
N SER A 28 -10.21 -1.90 -5.16
CA SER A 28 -11.59 -1.81 -4.67
C SER A 28 -11.80 -0.73 -3.60
N LEU A 29 -10.72 -0.17 -3.04
CA LEU A 29 -10.78 0.82 -1.97
C LEU A 29 -11.14 2.22 -2.50
N PRO A 30 -11.58 3.14 -1.63
CA PRO A 30 -11.63 4.56 -1.96
C PRO A 30 -10.29 5.08 -2.45
N GLU A 31 -10.30 5.97 -3.44
CA GLU A 31 -9.10 6.55 -4.07
C GLU A 31 -8.10 7.11 -3.05
N ALA A 32 -8.58 7.87 -2.06
CA ALA A 32 -7.73 8.42 -1.00
C ALA A 32 -6.97 7.36 -0.18
N ILE A 33 -7.53 6.15 -0.03
CA ILE A 33 -6.86 5.03 0.65
C ILE A 33 -5.85 4.37 -0.29
N GLN A 34 -6.18 4.25 -1.58
CA GLN A 34 -5.26 3.72 -2.60
C GLN A 34 -4.01 4.58 -2.68
N ASP A 35 -4.16 5.89 -2.83
CA ASP A 35 -3.07 6.85 -2.92
C ASP A 35 -2.19 6.82 -1.65
N ALA A 36 -2.81 6.80 -0.47
CA ALA A 36 -2.08 6.73 0.79
C ALA A 36 -1.28 5.43 0.93
N LEU A 37 -1.85 4.30 0.52
CA LEU A 37 -1.14 3.02 0.49
C LEU A 37 0.00 3.02 -0.53
N GLU A 38 -0.22 3.58 -1.73
CA GLU A 38 0.81 3.65 -2.76
C GLU A 38 1.99 4.49 -2.31
N LEU A 39 1.75 5.69 -1.78
CA LEU A 39 2.78 6.54 -1.20
C LEU A 39 3.55 5.83 -0.08
N TYR A 40 2.84 5.11 0.79
CA TYR A 40 3.48 4.32 1.84
C TYR A 40 4.33 3.19 1.25
N MET A 41 3.83 2.44 0.26
CA MET A 41 4.56 1.35 -0.37
C MET A 41 5.80 1.85 -1.13
N GLN A 42 5.74 3.06 -1.70
CA GLN A 42 6.87 3.73 -2.36
C GLN A 42 7.86 4.36 -1.37
N GLY A 43 7.54 4.38 -0.07
CA GLY A 43 8.40 4.96 0.97
C GLY A 43 8.38 6.49 1.01
N GLU A 44 7.45 7.12 0.27
CA GLU A 44 7.28 8.58 0.22
C GLU A 44 6.72 9.14 1.53
N ILE A 45 5.97 8.31 2.26
CA ILE A 45 5.40 8.65 3.57
C ILE A 45 5.60 7.51 4.57
N SER A 46 5.61 7.86 5.86
CA SER A 46 5.56 6.87 6.93
C SER A 46 4.17 6.24 7.05
N PHE A 47 4.10 5.05 7.63
CA PHE A 47 2.82 4.39 7.90
C PHE A 47 1.89 5.24 8.78
N GLY A 48 2.45 5.98 9.74
CA GLY A 48 1.68 6.88 10.61
C GLY A 48 1.03 8.06 9.86
N LYS A 49 1.62 8.48 8.72
CA LYS A 49 1.10 9.57 7.89
C LYS A 49 0.01 9.13 6.91
N ALA A 50 0.03 7.86 6.50
CA ALA A 50 -0.97 7.27 5.61
C ALA A 50 -2.43 7.45 6.09
N PRO A 51 -2.81 7.16 7.36
CA PRO A 51 -4.18 7.36 7.83
C PRO A 51 -4.61 8.84 7.83
N GLU A 52 -3.67 9.77 8.05
CA GLU A 52 -3.97 11.21 7.99
C GLU A 52 -4.36 11.64 6.56
N ILE A 53 -3.64 11.16 5.56
CA ILE A 53 -3.91 11.47 4.14
C ILE A 53 -5.24 10.84 3.70
N ALA A 54 -5.46 9.58 4.08
CA ALA A 54 -6.68 8.85 3.79
C ALA A 54 -7.90 9.31 4.60
N ARG A 55 -7.73 10.19 5.60
CA ARG A 55 -8.77 10.65 6.53
C ARG A 55 -9.52 9.52 7.24
N ILE A 56 -8.78 8.46 7.61
CA ILE A 56 -9.29 7.32 8.37
C ILE A 56 -8.47 7.15 9.66
N SER A 57 -8.94 6.32 10.59
CA SER A 57 -8.16 6.01 11.78
C SER A 57 -6.92 5.16 11.45
N HIS A 58 -5.89 5.26 12.29
CA HIS A 58 -4.71 4.40 12.19
C HIS A 58 -5.08 2.90 12.24
N ARG A 59 -6.11 2.54 13.00
CA ARG A 59 -6.62 1.16 13.08
C ARG A 59 -7.23 0.70 11.75
N GLU A 60 -8.02 1.53 11.10
CA GLU A 60 -8.60 1.21 9.79
C GLU A 60 -7.52 1.08 8.71
N MET A 61 -6.50 1.92 8.75
CA MET A 61 -5.35 1.81 7.85
C MET A 61 -4.57 0.50 8.07
N ASP A 62 -4.32 0.12 9.32
CA ASP A 62 -3.64 -1.15 9.64
C ASP A 62 -4.45 -2.37 9.19
N MET A 63 -5.76 -2.35 9.41
CA MET A 63 -6.67 -3.39 8.91
C MET A 63 -6.67 -3.47 7.38
N THR A 64 -6.63 -2.32 6.70
CA THR A 64 -6.56 -2.26 5.24
C THR A 64 -5.25 -2.83 4.73
N ARG A 65 -4.11 -2.46 5.34
CA ARG A 65 -2.79 -3.02 5.03
C ARG A 65 -2.78 -4.53 5.18
N ILE A 66 -3.34 -5.06 6.28
CA ILE A 66 -3.42 -6.49 6.53
C ILE A 66 -4.27 -7.22 5.49
N LYS A 67 -5.42 -6.65 5.11
CA LYS A 67 -6.33 -7.22 4.09
C LYS A 67 -5.72 -7.20 2.70
N ALA A 68 -4.95 -6.16 2.37
CA ALA A 68 -4.17 -6.05 1.14
C ALA A 68 -2.99 -7.03 1.06
N LEU A 69 -2.78 -7.87 2.08
CA LEU A 69 -1.65 -8.78 2.21
C LEU A 69 -0.28 -8.07 2.23
N LEU A 70 -0.27 -6.78 2.57
CA LEU A 70 0.94 -5.99 2.81
C LEU A 70 1.52 -6.30 4.20
N LYS A 71 1.95 -7.55 4.36
CA LYS A 71 2.68 -8.03 5.54
C LYS A 71 4.10 -8.35 5.13
N ILE A 72 5.03 -7.64 5.76
CA ILE A 72 6.47 -7.80 5.56
C ILE A 72 6.99 -8.62 6.74
N ASN A 73 7.87 -9.58 6.45
CA ASN A 73 8.52 -10.43 7.46
C ASN A 73 9.59 -9.68 8.26
#